data_AF-A0A2S5E545-F1
#
_entry.id   AF-A0A2S5E545-F1
#
_cell.length_a   1.000
_cell.length_b   1.000
_cell.length_c   1.000
_cell.angle_alpha   90.00
_cell.angle_beta   90.00
_cell.angle_gamma   90.00
#
_symmetry.space_group_name_H-M   'P 1'
#
loop_
_entity.id
_entity.type
_entity.pdbx_description
1 polymer ?
#
loop_
_entity_poly.entity_id
_entity_poly.type
_entity_poly.pdbx_seq_one_letter_code
_entity_poly.pdbx_strand_id
1 'polypeptide(L)'
;MSESLQFKEPIRKRLAGLLKDREVGDDDDFFDLGASSLSIVELQVKIEADLGVTVPTAKLMLTPTLAGWAELYRAAAVAATAVEK
;
A
#
# COMPACT_ATOMS: atom_id res chain seq x y z
N MET A 1 14.76 9.70 4.93
CA MET A 1 13.53 9.38 5.70
C MET A 1 12.24 9.81 4.97
N SER A 2 12.27 10.83 4.10
CA SER A 2 11.09 11.32 3.38
C SER A 2 10.53 10.35 2.32
N GLU A 3 11.37 9.54 1.67
CA GLU A 3 10.92 8.61 0.63
C GLU A 3 10.01 7.49 1.13
N SER A 4 10.11 7.05 2.39
CA SER A 4 9.18 6.02 2.90
C SER A 4 7.81 6.60 3.21
N LEU A 5 7.74 7.89 3.56
CA LEU A 5 6.47 8.57 3.88
C LEU A 5 5.64 8.79 2.60
N GLN A 6 6.31 9.02 1.46
CA GLN A 6 5.65 9.25 0.17
C GLN A 6 4.76 8.07 -0.25
N PHE A 7 5.17 6.83 0.07
CA PHE A 7 4.40 5.63 -0.25
C PHE A 7 3.34 5.33 0.81
N LYS A 8 3.56 5.70 2.07
CA LYS A 8 2.64 5.45 3.18
C LYS A 8 1.40 6.34 3.13
N GLU A 9 1.57 7.62 2.82
CA GLU A 9 0.49 8.61 2.86
C GLU A 9 -0.69 8.32 1.91
N PRO A 10 -0.50 7.96 0.63
CA PRO A 10 -1.61 7.62 -0.26
C PRO A 10 -2.35 6.37 0.20
N ILE A 11 -1.64 5.38 0.76
CA ILE A 11 -2.23 4.15 1.28
C ILE A 11 -3.06 4.48 2.53
N ARG A 12 -2.48 5.22 3.49
CA ARG A 12 -3.13 5.62 4.74
C ARG A 12 -4.40 6.42 4.46
N LYS A 13 -4.33 7.42 3.57
CA LYS A 13 -5.48 8.27 3.24
C LYS A 13 -6.66 7.46 2.67
N ARG A 14 -6.38 6.50 1.79
CA ARG A 14 -7.42 5.66 1.18
C ARG A 14 -7.98 4.67 2.19
N LEU A 15 -7.13 4.08 3.01
CA LEU A 15 -7.54 3.15 4.07
C LEU A 15 -8.38 3.84 5.14
N ALA A 16 -7.99 5.04 5.60
CA ALA A 16 -8.78 5.84 6.52
C ALA A 16 -10.18 6.15 5.94
N GLY A 17 -10.26 6.48 4.65
CA GLY A 17 -11.55 6.68 3.96
C GLY A 17 -12.44 5.43 3.92
N LEU A 18 -11.85 4.24 3.84
CA LEU A 18 -12.58 2.96 3.91
C LEU A 18 -13.04 2.64 5.34
N LEU A 19 -12.26 3.06 6.34
CA LEU A 19 -12.46 2.75 7.76
C LEU A 19 -13.16 3.85 8.56
N LYS A 20 -13.83 4.81 7.88
CA LYS A 20 -14.52 5.95 8.51
C LYS A 20 -13.60 6.85 9.35
N ASP A 21 -12.47 7.24 8.79
CA ASP A 21 -11.50 8.18 9.40
C ASP A 21 -10.84 7.66 10.70
N ARG A 22 -10.73 6.33 10.83
CA ARG A 22 -9.92 5.73 11.90
C ARG A 22 -8.44 6.07 11.73
N GLU A 23 -7.74 6.31 12.85
CA GLU A 23 -6.28 6.32 12.85
C GLU A 23 -5.75 4.92 12.52
N VAL A 24 -4.90 4.85 11.50
CA VAL A 24 -4.22 3.63 11.07
C VAL A 24 -2.72 3.79 11.33
N GLY A 25 -2.22 2.98 12.24
CA GLY A 25 -0.80 2.84 12.52
C GLY A 25 -0.06 2.16 11.38
N ASP A 26 1.26 2.26 11.42
CA ASP A 26 2.13 1.74 10.37
C ASP A 26 2.16 0.19 10.31
N ASP A 27 1.94 -0.46 11.45
CA ASP A 27 1.99 -1.91 11.63
C ASP A 27 0.59 -2.54 11.80
N ASP A 28 -0.47 -1.73 11.74
CA ASP A 28 -1.84 -2.23 11.85
C ASP A 28 -2.21 -3.09 10.64
N ASP A 29 -2.75 -4.27 10.92
CA ASP A 29 -3.26 -5.19 9.92
C ASP A 29 -4.59 -4.68 9.37
N PHE A 30 -4.68 -4.57 8.04
CA PHE A 30 -5.88 -4.03 7.39
C PHE A 30 -7.13 -4.87 7.68
N PHE A 31 -6.99 -6.19 7.80
CA PHE A 31 -8.12 -7.07 8.08
C PHE A 31 -8.58 -6.93 9.54
N ASP A 32 -7.66 -6.75 10.50
CA ASP A 32 -8.01 -6.46 11.90
C ASP A 32 -8.76 -5.13 12.03
N LEU A 33 -8.37 -4.16 11.21
CA LEU A 33 -9.06 -2.88 11.09
C LEU A 33 -10.45 -2.97 10.43
N GLY A 34 -10.78 -4.10 9.80
CA GLY A 34 -12.08 -4.35 9.16
C GLY A 34 -12.08 -4.20 7.64
N ALA A 35 -10.91 -4.14 6.99
CA ALA A 35 -10.83 -4.23 5.54
C ALA A 35 -11.23 -5.64 5.07
N SER A 36 -11.94 -5.69 3.95
CA SER A 36 -12.30 -6.94 3.29
C SER A 36 -11.46 -7.15 2.04
N SER A 37 -11.34 -8.39 1.55
CA SER A 37 -10.53 -8.70 0.36
C SER A 37 -10.89 -7.85 -0.86
N LEU A 38 -12.18 -7.50 -1.01
CA LEU A 38 -12.62 -6.59 -2.08
C LEU A 38 -12.06 -5.17 -1.88
N SER A 39 -12.16 -4.63 -0.66
CA SER A 39 -11.60 -3.33 -0.31
C SER A 39 -10.09 -3.28 -0.50
N ILE A 40 -9.38 -4.37 -0.19
CA ILE A 40 -7.93 -4.53 -0.41
C ILE A 40 -7.59 -4.46 -1.89
N VAL A 41 -8.32 -5.18 -2.74
CA VAL A 41 -8.09 -5.17 -4.20
C VAL A 41 -8.41 -3.79 -4.78
N GLU A 42 -9.50 -3.15 -4.37
CA GLU A 42 -9.81 -1.78 -4.81
C GLU A 42 -8.75 -0.76 -4.37
N LEU A 43 -8.24 -0.91 -3.15
CA LEU A 43 -7.15 -0.09 -2.62
C LEU A 43 -5.88 -0.27 -3.46
N GLN A 44 -5.49 -1.52 -3.72
CA GLN A 44 -4.36 -1.89 -4.57
C GLN A 44 -4.46 -1.20 -5.94
N VAL A 45 -5.56 -1.41 -6.67
CA VAL A 45 -5.74 -0.85 -8.03
C VAL A 45 -5.59 0.67 -8.04
N LYS A 46 -6.14 1.36 -7.03
CA LYS A 46 -6.05 2.82 -6.92
C LYS A 46 -4.65 3.32 -6.59
N ILE A 47 -3.88 2.56 -5.80
CA ILE A 47 -2.48 2.90 -5.49
C ILE A 47 -1.60 2.65 -6.71
N GLU A 48 -1.78 1.52 -7.40
CA GLU A 48 -1.03 1.17 -8.60
C GLU A 48 -1.27 2.19 -9.73
N ALA A 49 -2.50 2.69 -9.87
CA ALA A 49 -2.84 3.75 -10.81
C ALA A 49 -2.18 5.11 -10.48
N ASP A 50 -1.94 5.39 -9.20
CA ASP A 50 -1.33 6.65 -8.73
C ASP A 50 0.20 6.61 -8.86
N LEU A 51 0.81 5.48 -8.48
CA LEU A 51 2.25 5.28 -8.47
C LEU A 51 2.81 4.79 -9.82
N GLY A 52 1.96 4.28 -10.71
CA GLY A 52 2.38 3.70 -11.99
C GLY A 52 3.16 2.38 -11.86
N VAL A 53 3.11 1.73 -10.69
CA VAL A 53 3.82 0.48 -10.41
C VAL A 53 2.83 -0.58 -9.95
N THR A 54 3.06 -1.83 -10.36
CA THR A 54 2.20 -2.97 -10.02
C THR A 54 2.94 -3.90 -9.07
N VAL A 55 2.27 -4.35 -8.02
CA VAL A 55 2.83 -5.30 -7.04
C VAL A 55 1.97 -6.56 -7.03
N PRO A 56 2.56 -7.77 -6.99
CA PRO A 56 1.78 -9.00 -6.92
C PRO A 56 0.89 -9.01 -5.68
N THR A 57 -0.42 -9.23 -5.86
CA THR A 57 -1.39 -9.32 -4.75
C THR A 57 -0.98 -10.35 -3.71
N ALA A 58 -0.34 -11.45 -4.14
CA ALA A 58 0.22 -12.45 -3.22
C ALA A 58 1.24 -11.87 -2.23
N LYS A 59 2.09 -10.92 -2.65
CA LYS A 59 3.04 -10.24 -1.75
C LYS A 59 2.33 -9.27 -0.80
N LEU A 60 1.34 -8.54 -1.32
CA LEU A 60 0.54 -7.60 -0.53
C LEU A 60 -0.26 -8.32 0.57
N MET A 61 -0.78 -9.52 0.28
CA MET A 61 -1.51 -10.34 1.25
C MET A 61 -0.61 -11.00 2.30
N LEU A 62 0.69 -11.18 2.03
CA LEU A 62 1.63 -11.67 3.03
C LEU A 62 1.96 -10.63 4.11
N THR A 63 1.79 -9.35 3.78
CA THR A 63 2.12 -8.22 4.67
C THR A 63 1.06 -7.13 4.56
N PRO A 64 -0.20 -7.38 4.99
CA PRO A 64 -1.32 -6.44 4.83
C PRO A 64 -1.26 -5.31 5.86
N THR A 65 -0.10 -4.67 5.99
CA THR A 65 0.16 -3.52 6.85
C THR A 65 0.64 -2.33 6.02
N LEU A 66 0.51 -1.12 6.56
CA LEU A 66 0.92 0.10 5.87
C LEU A 66 2.42 0.11 5.57
N ALA A 67 3.25 -0.31 6.53
CA ALA A 67 4.69 -0.43 6.38
C ALA A 67 5.06 -1.49 5.32
N GLY A 68 4.41 -2.66 5.35
CA GLY A 68 4.66 -3.73 4.39
C GLY A 68 4.34 -3.32 2.96
N TRP A 69 3.16 -2.73 2.74
CA TRP A 69 2.77 -2.25 1.41
C TRP A 69 3.69 -1.14 0.91
N ALA A 70 4.01 -0.16 1.76
CA ALA A 70 4.89 0.94 1.37
C ALA A 70 6.28 0.44 0.94
N GLU A 71 6.82 -0.57 1.64
CA GLU A 71 8.11 -1.17 1.27
C GLU A 71 8.02 -1.95 -0.04
N LEU A 72 6.95 -2.72 -0.26
CA LEU A 72 6.73 -3.46 -1.51
C LEU A 72 6.60 -2.52 -2.72
N TYR A 73 5.84 -1.43 -2.59
CA TYR A 73 5.68 -0.43 -3.64
C TYR A 73 6.98 0.33 -3.92
N ARG A 74 7.72 0.69 -2.87
CA ARG A 74 9.05 1.30 -3.00
C ARG A 74 10.00 0.37 -3.76
N ALA A 75 10.06 -0.90 -3.37
CA ALA A 75 10.93 -1.89 -4.01
C ALA A 75 10.56 -2.09 -5.50
N ALA A 76 9.26 -2.12 -5.82
CA ALA A 76 8.78 -2.21 -7.19
C ALA A 76 9.16 -0.97 -8.03
N ALA A 77 9.01 0.23 -7.46
CA ALA A 77 9.39 1.49 -8.12
C ALA A 77 10.89 1.54 -8.42
N VAL A 78 11.74 1.17 -7.44
CA VAL A 78 13.19 1.12 -7.65
C VAL A 78 13.57 0.07 -8.71
N ALA A 79 12.97 -1.11 -8.67
CA ALA A 79 13.21 -2.15 -9.66
C ALA A 79 12.82 -1.72 -11.08
N ALA A 80 11.70 -1.01 -11.24
CA ALA A 80 11.27 -0.47 -12.53
C ALA A 80 12.29 0.51 -13.10
N THR A 81 12.84 1.41 -12.27
CA THR A 81 13.87 2.37 -12.72
C THR A 81 15.22 1.72 -13.08
N ALA A 82 15.51 0.53 -12.54
CA ALA A 82 16.77 -0.18 -12.79
C ALA A 82 16.76 -1.02 -14.08
N VAL A 83 15.58 -1.42 -14.56
CA VAL A 83 15.43 -2.23 -15.80
C VAL A 83 15.65 -1.38 -17.07
N GLU A 84 15.51 -0.06 -16.97
CA GLU A 84 15.75 0.88 -18.07
C GLU A 84 17.23 1.28 -18.26
N LYS A 85 18.18 0.70 -17.50
CA LYS A 85 19.61 1.03 -17.59
C LYS A 85 20.50 -0.08 -18.15
#